data_AF-A0A1I3CJR5-F1
#
_entry.id   AF-A0A1I3CJR5-F1
#
_cell.length_a   1.000
_cell.length_b   1.000
_cell.length_c   1.000
_cell.angle_alpha   90.00
_cell.angle_beta   90.00
_cell.angle_gamma   90.00
#
_symmetry.space_group_name_H-M   'P 1'
#
loop_
_entity.id
_entity.type
_entity.pdbx_description
1 polymer ?
#
loop_
_entity_poly.entity_id
_entity_poly.type
_entity_poly.pdbx_seq_one_letter_code
_entity_poly.pdbx_strand_id
1 'polypeptide(L)'
;MGEQPFQVDFPFRGSRDYVHSASLCNEIDRRFPQRERLELVLRSWMRGRVAFTPLGAGERGEGAGQAKLRIGGEDRIWTLAEVPSEPGETRVPYDEDGLVAQDPVTDGRITCRPHGAGSFFDRLIAANKKLINHTLNPGVKLIAAKVVVDGAPGPDAPFTLVLASHMGVKIFKSRILIGDSPIGELVYYGG
;
A
#
# COMPACT_ATOMS: atom_id res chain seq x y z
N MET A 1 -24.47 -12.44 0.40
CA MET A 1 -23.65 -13.38 1.20
C MET A 1 -22.76 -12.53 2.09
N GLY A 2 -22.82 -12.70 3.41
CA GLY A 2 -21.92 -11.98 4.31
C GLY A 2 -20.48 -12.40 4.06
N GLU A 3 -19.56 -11.44 4.03
CA GLU A 3 -18.15 -11.75 3.87
C GLU A 3 -17.64 -12.45 5.12
N GLN A 4 -16.81 -13.48 4.95
CA GLN A 4 -16.25 -14.22 6.07
C GLN A 4 -14.93 -13.58 6.51
N PRO A 5 -14.64 -13.56 7.83
CA PRO A 5 -13.32 -13.19 8.32
C PRO A 5 -12.27 -14.14 7.76
N PHE A 6 -11.06 -13.63 7.61
CA PHE A 6 -9.92 -14.41 7.13
C PHE A 6 -8.62 -13.95 7.73
N GLN A 7 -7.59 -14.80 7.63
CA GLN A 7 -6.27 -14.50 8.16
C GLN A 7 -5.20 -14.85 7.14
N VAL A 8 -4.08 -14.12 7.17
CA VAL A 8 -2.99 -14.30 6.22
C VAL A 8 -1.65 -14.17 6.93
N ASP A 9 -0.77 -15.15 6.72
CA ASP A 9 0.63 -15.10 7.10
C ASP A 9 1.42 -14.35 6.03
N PHE A 10 1.86 -13.14 6.35
CA PHE A 10 2.66 -12.33 5.45
C PHE A 10 4.15 -12.55 5.73
N PRO A 11 4.95 -12.97 4.74
CA PRO A 11 6.39 -13.01 4.92
C PRO A 11 6.94 -11.59 5.05
N PHE A 12 7.93 -11.43 5.92
CA PHE A 12 8.70 -10.21 6.01
C PHE A 12 9.59 -10.03 4.79
N ARG A 13 9.67 -8.79 4.31
CA ARG A 13 10.37 -8.47 3.06
C ARG A 13 11.72 -7.80 3.33
N GLY A 14 12.78 -8.48 2.93
CA GLY A 14 14.16 -8.06 3.18
C GLY A 14 14.47 -8.00 4.67
N SER A 15 15.06 -6.90 5.12
CA SER A 15 15.45 -6.68 6.51
C SER A 15 14.32 -6.20 7.43
N ARG A 16 13.11 -5.93 6.90
CA ARG A 16 11.98 -5.40 7.69
C ARG A 16 11.47 -6.42 8.70
N ASP A 17 11.00 -5.94 9.85
CA ASP A 17 10.42 -6.73 10.96
C ASP A 17 8.91 -6.52 11.09
N TYR A 18 8.25 -6.10 10.00
CA TYR A 18 6.83 -5.79 9.94
C TYR A 18 6.25 -6.14 8.57
N VAL A 19 4.93 -6.32 8.52
CA VAL A 19 4.17 -6.59 7.29
C VAL A 19 4.24 -5.40 6.35
N HIS A 20 4.73 -5.65 5.14
CA HIS A 20 4.87 -4.63 4.12
C HIS A 20 3.51 -4.22 3.53
N SER A 21 3.24 -2.93 3.37
CA SER A 21 1.95 -2.42 2.87
C SER A 21 1.59 -2.98 1.48
N ALA A 22 2.58 -3.13 0.59
CA ALA A 22 2.33 -3.74 -0.71
C ALA A 22 1.86 -5.20 -0.60
N SER A 23 2.33 -5.97 0.38
CA SER A 23 1.85 -7.33 0.62
C SER A 23 0.35 -7.34 0.96
N LEU A 24 -0.10 -6.41 1.80
CA LEU A 24 -1.52 -6.26 2.15
C LEU A 24 -2.35 -5.91 0.93
N CYS A 25 -1.94 -4.90 0.16
CA CYS A 25 -2.65 -4.51 -1.06
C CYS A 25 -2.72 -5.65 -2.08
N ASN A 26 -1.61 -6.36 -2.31
CA ASN A 26 -1.56 -7.48 -3.25
C ASN A 26 -2.48 -8.63 -2.84
N GLU A 27 -2.52 -8.96 -1.54
CA GLU A 27 -3.40 -10.01 -1.04
C GLU A 27 -4.88 -9.64 -1.18
N ILE A 28 -5.21 -8.37 -0.91
CA ILE A 28 -6.56 -7.84 -1.12
C ILE A 28 -6.91 -7.91 -2.62
N ASP A 29 -6.02 -7.49 -3.51
CA ASP A 29 -6.23 -7.50 -4.96
C ASP A 29 -6.42 -8.92 -5.52
N ARG A 30 -5.61 -9.87 -5.03
CA ARG A 30 -5.71 -11.30 -5.38
C ARG A 30 -7.05 -11.89 -4.96
N ARG A 31 -7.56 -11.50 -3.79
CA ARG A 31 -8.79 -12.06 -3.21
C ARG A 31 -10.05 -11.39 -3.74
N PHE A 32 -9.97 -10.12 -4.12
CA PHE A 32 -11.07 -9.33 -4.62
C PHE A 32 -10.73 -8.68 -5.97
N PRO A 33 -10.44 -9.48 -7.02
CA PRO A 33 -9.99 -8.95 -8.30
C PRO A 33 -11.03 -8.07 -9.00
N GLN A 34 -12.31 -8.23 -8.66
CA GLN A 34 -13.44 -7.43 -9.16
C GLN A 34 -13.61 -6.07 -8.45
N ARG A 35 -12.69 -5.66 -7.58
CA ARG A 35 -12.81 -4.37 -6.89
C ARG A 35 -12.77 -3.19 -7.85
N GLU A 36 -13.62 -2.22 -7.59
CA GLU A 36 -13.66 -0.92 -8.26
C GLU A 36 -12.79 0.12 -7.55
N ARG A 37 -12.54 -0.08 -6.25
CA ARG A 37 -11.70 0.80 -5.43
C ARG A 37 -11.09 0.00 -4.28
N LEU A 38 -9.84 0.33 -3.94
CA LEU A 38 -9.15 -0.08 -2.72
C LEU A 38 -8.73 1.16 -1.93
N GLU A 39 -9.04 1.17 -0.65
CA GLU A 39 -8.48 2.09 0.33
C GLU A 39 -7.94 1.29 1.52
N LEU A 40 -6.62 1.28 1.69
CA LEU A 40 -5.93 0.69 2.84
C LEU A 40 -5.44 1.82 3.74
N VAL A 41 -5.79 1.78 5.01
CA VAL A 41 -5.31 2.72 6.05
C VAL A 41 -4.63 1.92 7.15
N LEU A 42 -3.38 2.24 7.46
CA LEU A 42 -2.59 1.61 8.51
C LEU A 42 -2.34 2.60 9.64
N ARG A 43 -2.63 2.19 10.88
CA ARG A 43 -2.50 2.97 12.11
C ARG A 43 -1.32 2.50 12.96
N SER A 44 -0.98 1.22 12.89
CA SER A 44 0.19 0.64 13.58
C SER A 44 0.87 -0.41 12.71
N TRP A 45 2.08 -0.79 13.10
CA TRP A 45 2.78 -1.91 12.50
C TRP A 45 2.11 -3.22 12.93
N MET A 46 2.26 -4.23 12.08
CA MET A 46 1.87 -5.61 12.36
C MET A 46 3.09 -6.49 12.12
N ARG A 47 3.39 -7.40 13.04
CA ARG A 47 4.60 -8.25 13.03
C ARG A 47 4.30 -9.75 12.99
N GLY A 48 3.10 -10.12 12.57
CA GLY A 48 2.66 -11.50 12.54
C GLY A 48 1.54 -11.73 11.54
N ARG A 49 0.80 -12.81 11.76
CA ARG A 49 -0.42 -13.08 11.00
C ARG A 49 -1.40 -11.92 11.15
N VAL A 50 -2.03 -11.53 10.04
CA VAL A 50 -3.02 -10.46 10.03
C VAL A 50 -4.40 -11.05 9.83
N ALA A 51 -5.31 -10.75 10.74
CA ALA A 51 -6.73 -11.03 10.63
C ALA A 51 -7.46 -9.86 9.95
N PHE A 52 -8.31 -10.20 8.99
CA PHE A 52 -9.22 -9.32 8.28
C PHE A 52 -10.63 -9.66 8.73
N THR A 53 -11.21 -8.79 9.54
CA THR A 53 -12.56 -8.98 10.09
C THR A 53 -13.52 -7.98 9.42
N PRO A 54 -14.54 -8.45 8.70
CA PRO A 54 -15.57 -7.58 8.12
C PRO A 54 -16.20 -6.71 9.21
N LEU A 55 -16.45 -5.44 8.89
CA LEU A 55 -17.18 -4.51 9.73
C LEU A 55 -18.59 -4.32 9.20
N GLY A 56 -19.56 -4.38 10.10
CA GLY A 56 -20.93 -3.96 9.83
C GLY A 56 -21.04 -2.44 9.59
N ALA A 57 -22.16 -2.03 8.99
CA ALA A 57 -22.45 -0.62 8.77
C ALA A 57 -22.50 0.13 10.13
N GLY A 58 -21.70 1.19 10.25
CA GLY A 58 -21.63 2.00 11.47
C GLY A 58 -20.69 1.47 12.56
N GLU A 59 -20.10 0.29 12.39
CA GLU A 59 -19.11 -0.24 13.33
C GLU A 59 -17.77 0.51 13.22
N ARG A 60 -17.12 0.71 14.36
CA ARG A 60 -15.75 1.24 14.42
C ARG A 60 -14.76 0.09 14.53
N GLY A 61 -13.81 0.04 13.61
CA GLY A 61 -12.70 -0.91 13.67
C GLY A 61 -11.65 -0.50 14.71
N GLU A 62 -11.41 -1.38 15.67
CA GLU A 62 -10.37 -1.25 16.71
C GLU A 62 -9.07 -2.00 16.36
N GLY A 63 -8.66 -1.93 15.09
CA GLY A 63 -7.48 -2.64 14.59
C GLY A 63 -6.26 -1.76 14.30
N ALA A 64 -5.17 -2.45 13.95
CA ALA A 64 -3.94 -1.89 13.41
C ALA A 64 -4.14 -1.19 12.07
N GLY A 65 -5.23 -1.49 11.36
CA GLY A 65 -5.59 -0.82 10.11
C GLY A 65 -7.02 -1.12 9.67
N GLN A 66 -7.38 -0.60 8.51
CA GLN A 66 -8.65 -0.85 7.83
C GLN A 66 -8.43 -0.96 6.32
N ALA A 67 -9.16 -1.87 5.69
CA ALA A 67 -9.28 -1.96 4.25
C ALA A 67 -10.74 -1.69 3.87
N LYS A 68 -10.95 -0.74 2.96
CA LYS A 68 -12.25 -0.42 2.39
C LYS A 68 -12.19 -0.69 0.90
N LEU A 69 -13.09 -1.54 0.43
CA LEU A 69 -13.26 -1.87 -0.99
C LEU A 69 -14.58 -1.32 -1.49
N ARG A 70 -14.62 -1.02 -2.79
CA ARG A 70 -15.90 -0.89 -3.51
C ARG A 70 -16.03 -2.04 -4.49
N ILE A 71 -17.14 -2.76 -4.46
CA ILE A 71 -17.42 -3.91 -5.33
C ILE A 71 -18.88 -3.87 -5.74
N GLY A 72 -19.16 -3.74 -7.04
CA GLY A 72 -20.54 -3.64 -7.53
C GLY A 72 -21.25 -2.40 -7.01
N GLY A 73 -20.54 -1.28 -6.86
CA GLY A 73 -21.05 -0.05 -6.26
C GLY A 73 -21.21 -0.06 -4.73
N GLU A 74 -21.02 -1.20 -4.06
CA GLU A 74 -21.16 -1.31 -2.61
C GLU A 74 -19.82 -1.20 -1.89
N ASP A 75 -19.78 -0.42 -0.82
CA ASP A 75 -18.60 -0.30 0.04
C ASP A 75 -18.57 -1.46 1.05
N ARG A 76 -17.42 -2.13 1.13
CA ARG A 76 -17.15 -3.24 2.05
C ARG A 76 -15.92 -2.93 2.87
N ILE A 77 -15.98 -3.14 4.17
CA ILE A 77 -14.95 -2.67 5.09
C ILE A 77 -14.47 -3.83 5.96
N TRP A 78 -13.16 -3.95 6.10
CA TRP A 78 -12.50 -4.86 7.01
C TRP A 78 -11.63 -4.07 7.99
N THR A 79 -11.63 -4.51 9.24
CA THR A 79 -10.58 -4.17 10.20
C THR A 79 -9.43 -5.14 10.04
N LEU A 80 -8.21 -4.61 10.11
CA LEU A 80 -6.98 -5.39 10.12
C LEU A 80 -6.41 -5.39 11.53
N ALA A 81 -6.13 -6.56 12.07
CA ALA A 81 -5.49 -6.73 13.37
C ALA A 81 -4.41 -7.81 13.30
N GLU A 82 -3.33 -7.63 14.05
CA GLU A 82 -2.33 -8.68 14.26
C GLU A 82 -2.89 -9.75 15.19
N VAL A 83 -2.63 -11.02 14.87
CA VAL A 83 -2.93 -12.17 15.73
C VAL A 83 -1.75 -12.37 16.69
N PRO A 84 -1.88 -12.07 18.00
CA PRO A 84 -0.73 -11.94 18.90
C PRO A 84 0.12 -13.20 19.13
N SER A 85 -0.45 -14.39 18.89
CA SER A 85 0.19 -15.68 19.20
C SER A 85 0.96 -16.30 18.03
N GLU A 86 1.07 -15.60 16.89
CA GLU A 86 1.60 -16.17 15.65
C GLU A 86 2.62 -15.21 15.00
N PRO A 87 3.88 -15.22 15.50
CA PRO A 87 4.92 -14.35 14.97
C PRO A 87 5.23 -14.69 13.51
N GLY A 88 5.45 -13.65 12.70
CA GLY A 88 5.91 -13.83 11.33
C GLY A 88 7.37 -14.25 11.32
N GLU A 89 7.67 -15.50 10.98
CA GLU A 89 9.05 -16.00 10.96
C GLU A 89 9.64 -16.06 9.55
N THR A 90 8.79 -16.16 8.52
CA THR A 90 9.26 -16.30 7.14
C THR A 90 9.75 -14.95 6.59
N ARG A 91 10.98 -14.96 6.04
CA ARG A 91 11.57 -13.82 5.34
C ARG A 91 11.76 -14.16 3.87
N VAL A 92 11.49 -13.19 3.00
CA VAL A 92 11.77 -13.29 1.57
C VAL A 92 12.73 -12.17 1.15
N PRO A 93 13.70 -12.45 0.25
CA PRO A 93 14.52 -11.40 -0.36
C PRO A 93 13.64 -10.34 -1.02
N TYR A 94 13.99 -9.07 -0.84
CA TYR A 94 13.24 -7.95 -1.39
C TYR A 94 14.15 -6.75 -1.58
N ASP A 95 14.39 -6.41 -2.85
CA ASP A 95 15.11 -5.21 -3.26
C ASP A 95 14.09 -4.17 -3.76
N GLU A 96 13.62 -3.34 -2.85
CA GLU A 96 12.65 -2.28 -3.15
C GLU A 96 13.22 -1.23 -4.09
N ASP A 97 14.48 -0.86 -3.90
CA ASP A 97 15.10 0.23 -4.66
C ASP A 97 15.39 -0.23 -6.10
N GLY A 98 15.70 -1.52 -6.29
CA GLY A 98 15.84 -2.17 -7.59
C GLY A 98 14.57 -2.13 -8.46
N LEU A 99 13.37 -2.10 -7.86
CA LEU A 99 12.09 -2.08 -8.59
C LEU A 99 11.87 -0.80 -9.41
N VAL A 100 12.54 0.29 -9.02
CA VAL A 100 12.35 1.62 -9.60
C VAL A 100 13.68 2.28 -9.93
N ALA A 101 14.78 1.52 -9.97
CA ALA A 101 16.12 2.04 -10.17
C ALA A 101 16.22 2.86 -11.48
N GLN A 102 15.58 2.38 -12.54
CA GLN A 102 15.63 2.96 -13.88
C GLN A 102 14.64 4.12 -14.10
N ASP A 103 13.71 4.34 -13.18
CA ASP A 103 12.69 5.38 -13.32
C ASP A 103 13.20 6.71 -12.74
N PRO A 104 13.50 7.73 -13.56
CA PRO A 104 14.00 9.00 -13.06
C PRO A 104 12.90 9.77 -12.32
N VAL A 105 13.32 10.55 -11.32
CA VAL A 105 12.48 11.59 -10.72
C VAL A 105 12.78 12.90 -11.45
N THR A 106 11.76 13.58 -11.93
CA THR A 106 11.89 14.86 -12.64
C THR A 106 10.71 15.75 -12.27
N ASP A 107 10.99 17.00 -11.89
CA ASP A 107 9.99 18.01 -11.52
C ASP A 107 8.96 17.54 -10.47
N GLY A 108 9.42 16.78 -9.46
CA GLY A 108 8.55 16.25 -8.40
C GLY A 108 7.60 15.13 -8.88
N ARG A 109 7.95 14.46 -9.98
CA ARG A 109 7.20 13.36 -10.58
C ARG A 109 8.12 12.17 -10.82
N ILE A 110 7.56 10.96 -10.74
CA ILE A 110 8.21 9.73 -11.20
C ILE A 110 7.21 8.95 -12.05
N THR A 111 7.63 8.52 -13.23
CA THR A 111 6.82 7.65 -14.09
C THR A 111 7.41 6.26 -14.06
N CYS A 112 6.62 5.30 -13.60
CA CYS A 112 7.02 3.92 -13.42
C CYS A 112 6.51 3.06 -14.56
N ARG A 113 7.44 2.43 -15.26
CA ARG A 113 7.15 1.45 -16.32
C ARG A 113 7.11 0.04 -15.73
N PRO A 114 6.40 -0.92 -16.34
CA PRO A 114 6.49 -2.31 -15.94
C PRO A 114 7.88 -2.86 -16.32
N HIS A 115 8.78 -2.92 -15.36
CA HIS A 115 10.09 -3.57 -15.51
C HIS A 115 10.43 -4.29 -14.20
N GLY A 116 11.18 -5.40 -14.32
CA GLY A 116 11.59 -6.22 -13.18
C GLY A 116 10.48 -7.12 -12.60
N ALA A 117 10.81 -7.79 -11.50
CA ALA A 117 9.90 -8.67 -10.78
C ALA A 117 9.24 -7.91 -9.63
N GLY A 118 7.97 -7.54 -9.78
CA GLY A 118 7.20 -6.88 -8.73
C GLY A 118 5.79 -6.52 -9.20
N SER A 119 4.82 -6.60 -8.27
CA SER A 119 3.44 -6.20 -8.55
C SER A 119 3.30 -4.69 -8.77
N PHE A 120 2.12 -4.26 -9.22
CA PHE A 120 1.76 -2.84 -9.26
C PHE A 120 1.99 -2.15 -7.91
N PHE A 121 1.53 -2.73 -6.80
CA PHE A 121 1.70 -2.12 -5.48
C PHE A 121 3.14 -2.12 -4.98
N ASP A 122 3.95 -3.10 -5.35
CA ASP A 122 5.38 -3.10 -5.01
C ASP A 122 6.08 -1.91 -5.66
N ARG A 123 5.86 -1.73 -6.97
CA ARG A 123 6.40 -0.58 -7.71
C ARG A 123 5.84 0.73 -7.18
N LEU A 124 4.55 0.79 -6.83
CA LEU A 124 3.90 1.99 -6.30
C LEU A 124 4.55 2.47 -4.99
N ILE A 125 4.77 1.55 -4.05
CA ILE A 125 5.41 1.85 -2.75
C ILE A 125 6.88 2.23 -2.93
N ALA A 126 7.62 1.49 -3.77
CA ALA A 126 9.01 1.79 -4.08
C ALA A 126 9.18 3.17 -4.75
N ALA A 127 8.36 3.45 -5.76
CA ALA A 127 8.38 4.69 -6.51
C ALA A 127 8.11 5.91 -5.63
N ASN A 128 7.13 5.80 -4.73
CA ASN A 128 6.80 6.91 -3.86
C ASN A 128 7.91 7.22 -2.86
N LYS A 129 8.53 6.18 -2.30
CA LYS A 129 9.69 6.35 -1.42
C LYS A 129 10.85 7.01 -2.17
N LYS A 130 11.15 6.57 -3.40
CA LYS A 130 12.16 7.21 -4.26
C LYS A 130 11.82 8.67 -4.53
N LEU A 131 10.57 8.96 -4.88
CA LEU A 131 10.09 10.32 -5.14
C LEU A 131 10.27 11.25 -3.93
N ILE A 132 9.85 10.82 -2.74
CA ILE A 132 9.97 11.63 -1.51
C ILE A 132 11.44 11.84 -1.16
N ASN A 133 12.24 10.77 -1.17
CA ASN A 133 13.67 10.87 -0.82
C ASN A 133 14.44 11.73 -1.82
N HIS A 134 14.12 11.67 -3.11
CA HIS A 134 14.76 12.51 -4.11
C HIS A 134 14.33 13.98 -3.99
N THR A 135 13.04 14.23 -3.77
CA THR A 135 12.48 15.59 -3.80
C THR A 135 12.73 16.37 -2.51
N LEU A 136 12.61 15.70 -1.36
CA LEU A 136 12.65 16.33 -0.03
C LEU A 136 13.80 15.83 0.84
N ASN A 137 14.33 14.63 0.57
CA ASN A 137 15.35 13.95 1.36
C ASN A 137 15.17 14.13 2.88
N PRO A 138 14.03 13.69 3.44
CA PRO A 138 13.67 14.09 4.81
C PRO A 138 14.55 13.45 5.90
N GLY A 139 15.40 12.47 5.56
CA GLY A 139 16.27 11.80 6.53
C GLY A 139 15.55 10.94 7.57
N VAL A 140 14.27 10.62 7.34
CA VAL A 140 13.41 9.85 8.25
C VAL A 140 13.01 8.52 7.64
N LYS A 141 12.55 7.58 8.48
CA LYS A 141 12.01 6.31 7.99
C LYS A 141 10.63 6.57 7.39
N LEU A 142 10.49 6.28 6.11
CA LEU A 142 9.26 6.46 5.34
C LEU A 142 8.37 5.22 5.44
N ILE A 143 7.13 5.40 5.90
CA ILE A 143 6.17 4.31 6.12
C ILE A 143 4.85 4.65 5.41
N ALA A 144 4.38 3.75 4.53
CA ALA A 144 3.09 3.91 3.87
C ALA A 144 1.95 3.76 4.89
N ALA A 145 1.25 4.86 5.18
CA ALA A 145 0.15 4.91 6.14
C ALA A 145 -1.22 4.81 5.46
N LYS A 146 -1.34 5.22 4.19
CA LYS A 146 -2.59 5.12 3.44
C LYS A 146 -2.31 4.86 1.96
N VAL A 147 -3.01 3.90 1.36
CA VAL A 147 -3.01 3.62 -0.08
C VAL A 147 -4.44 3.71 -0.58
N VAL A 148 -4.72 4.51 -1.59
CA VAL A 148 -6.02 4.59 -2.27
C VAL A 148 -5.80 4.39 -3.75
N VAL A 149 -6.51 3.44 -4.35
CA VAL A 149 -6.47 3.16 -5.79
C VAL A 149 -7.88 2.88 -6.28
N ASP A 150 -8.33 3.70 -7.22
CA ASP A 150 -9.53 3.51 -8.03
C ASP A 150 -9.21 2.61 -9.24
N GLY A 151 -10.18 1.79 -9.61
CA GLY A 151 -10.03 0.69 -10.56
C GLY A 151 -9.15 -0.45 -10.03
N ALA A 152 -8.93 -1.46 -10.87
CA ALA A 152 -7.98 -2.55 -10.64
C ALA A 152 -6.89 -2.51 -11.72
N PRO A 153 -5.87 -1.63 -11.59
CA PRO A 153 -4.79 -1.57 -12.55
C PRO A 153 -4.11 -2.93 -12.66
N GLY A 154 -3.88 -3.39 -13.90
CA GLY A 154 -3.16 -4.64 -14.13
C GLY A 154 -1.75 -4.61 -13.53
N PRO A 155 -1.14 -5.78 -13.29
CA PRO A 155 0.19 -5.88 -12.69
C PRO A 155 1.27 -5.16 -13.51
N ASP A 156 1.06 -4.94 -14.80
CA ASP A 156 1.98 -4.26 -15.72
C ASP A 156 1.52 -2.84 -16.11
N ALA A 157 0.49 -2.29 -15.45
CA ALA A 157 0.02 -0.96 -15.75
C ALA A 157 1.13 0.08 -15.44
N PRO A 158 1.52 0.94 -16.40
CA PRO A 158 2.38 2.08 -16.12
C PRO A 158 1.59 3.12 -15.34
N PHE A 159 2.27 3.86 -14.47
CA PHE A 159 1.67 4.93 -13.69
C PHE A 159 2.66 6.06 -13.44
N THR A 160 2.14 7.22 -13.09
CA THR A 160 2.93 8.37 -12.62
C THR A 160 2.54 8.68 -11.18
N LEU A 161 3.54 8.94 -10.35
CA LEU A 161 3.34 9.56 -9.05
C LEU A 161 3.75 11.03 -9.11
N VAL A 162 2.96 11.88 -8.46
CA VAL A 162 3.27 13.30 -8.29
C VAL A 162 3.17 13.63 -6.82
N LEU A 163 4.21 14.25 -6.25
CA LEU A 163 4.20 14.69 -4.87
C LEU A 163 3.24 15.89 -4.76
N ALA A 164 2.07 15.67 -4.17
CA ALA A 164 0.99 16.65 -4.18
C ALA A 164 1.07 17.64 -3.02
N SER A 165 1.53 17.18 -1.86
CA SER A 165 1.70 18.02 -0.68
C SER A 165 2.57 17.31 0.35
N HIS A 166 3.20 18.08 1.23
CA HIS A 166 3.81 17.58 2.45
C HIS A 166 3.43 18.49 3.63
N MET A 167 3.30 17.92 4.82
CA MET A 167 3.11 18.68 6.07
C MET A 167 4.33 18.48 6.95
N GLY A 168 5.20 19.50 6.96
CA GLY A 168 6.52 19.41 7.59
C GLY A 168 7.34 18.28 7.01
N VAL A 169 8.04 17.55 7.89
CA VAL A 169 8.87 16.37 7.56
C VAL A 169 8.16 15.04 7.86
N LYS A 170 6.88 15.09 8.26
CA LYS A 170 6.17 13.92 8.82
C LYS A 170 5.13 13.32 7.91
N ILE A 171 4.46 14.09 7.06
CA ILE A 171 3.38 13.56 6.24
C ILE A 171 3.62 13.94 4.79
N PHE A 172 3.66 12.95 3.92
CA PHE A 172 3.91 13.11 2.49
C PHE A 172 2.74 12.49 1.72
N LYS A 173 2.11 13.27 0.85
CA LYS A 173 0.97 12.83 0.06
C LYS A 173 1.31 12.93 -1.42
N SER A 174 1.17 11.81 -2.12
CA SER A 174 1.36 11.71 -3.56
C SER A 174 0.07 11.33 -4.23
N ARG A 175 -0.16 11.86 -5.44
CA ARG A 175 -1.26 11.44 -6.34
C ARG A 175 -0.75 10.36 -7.28
N ILE A 176 -1.62 9.41 -7.60
CA ILE A 176 -1.37 8.32 -8.55
C ILE A 176 -2.13 8.65 -9.83
N LEU A 177 -1.45 8.59 -10.97
CA LEU A 177 -2.04 8.85 -12.28
C LEU A 177 -1.77 7.68 -13.23
N ILE A 178 -2.74 7.40 -14.11
CA ILE A 178 -2.54 6.59 -15.31
C ILE A 178 -2.82 7.51 -16.51
N GLY A 179 -1.79 7.71 -17.34
CA GLY A 179 -1.76 8.87 -18.24
C GLY A 179 -1.83 10.15 -17.42
N ASP A 180 -2.80 11.01 -17.74
CA ASP A 180 -3.06 12.26 -16.99
C ASP A 180 -4.26 12.15 -16.03
N SER A 181 -4.90 10.98 -15.95
CA SER A 181 -6.07 10.79 -15.10
C SER A 181 -5.67 10.37 -13.69
N PRO A 182 -6.08 11.10 -12.64
CA PRO A 182 -5.83 10.69 -11.27
C PRO A 182 -6.68 9.46 -10.93
N ILE A 183 -6.04 8.43 -10.39
CA ILE A 183 -6.68 7.17 -9.98
C ILE A 183 -6.51 6.90 -8.49
N GLY A 184 -5.92 7.81 -7.71
CA GLY A 184 -5.71 7.53 -6.30
C GLY A 184 -4.67 8.40 -5.63
N GLU A 185 -4.33 8.01 -4.42
CA GLU A 185 -3.36 8.70 -3.57
C GLU A 185 -2.60 7.74 -2.67
N LEU A 186 -1.42 8.17 -2.25
CA LEU A 186 -0.55 7.45 -1.33
C LEU A 186 -0.06 8.43 -0.27
N VAL A 187 -0.23 8.07 1.00
CA VAL A 187 0.21 8.88 2.14
C VAL A 187 1.28 8.12 2.91
N TYR A 188 2.40 8.79 3.12
CA TYR A 188 3.50 8.30 3.93
C TYR A 188 3.63 9.12 5.21
N TYR A 189 3.96 8.43 6.29
CA TYR A 189 4.39 9.02 7.54
C TYR A 189 5.91 8.88 7.69
N GLY A 190 6.57 9.97 8.09
CA GLY A 190 7.97 10.01 8.51
C GLY A 190 8.05 9.69 10.00
N GLY A 191 8.59 8.49 10.29
CA GLY A 191 8.83 8.00 11.65
C GLY A 191 10.26 8.19 12.12
#